data_AF-A0A3D0KW87-F1
#
_entry.id   AF-A0A3D0KW87-F1
#
_cell.length_a   1.000
_cell.length_b   1.000
_cell.length_c   1.000
_cell.angle_alpha   90.00
_cell.angle_beta   90.00
_cell.angle_gamma   90.00
#
_symmetry.space_group_name_H-M   'P 1'
#
loop_
_entity.id
_entity.type
_entity.pdbx_description
1 polymer ?
#
loop_
_entity_poly.entity_id
_entity_poly.type
_entity_poly.pdbx_seq_one_letter_code
_entity_poly.pdbx_strand_id
1 'polypeptide(L)'
;CVRGIEVSEESIGIDVMRDVCIDGPGHYLGHSQTIGLMQTEYVYPAIGDRSSPKEWAELGKPNLVVAAVKAKQDILQNFHPAHISPELDTALRANYDIRLD
;
A
#
# COMPACT_ATOMS: atom_id res chain seq x y z
N CYS A 1 3.11 -7.70 -13.76
CA CYS A 1 1.91 -8.56 -13.68
C CYS A 1 1.21 -8.33 -12.35
N VAL A 2 -0.11 -8.47 -12.31
CA VAL A 2 -0.88 -8.54 -11.04
C VAL A 2 -0.62 -9.89 -10.36
N ARG A 3 -0.69 -9.96 -9.02
CA ARG A 3 -0.38 -11.18 -8.23
C ARG A 3 -1.24 -12.39 -8.61
N GLY A 4 -2.50 -12.16 -9.02
CA GLY A 4 -3.46 -13.23 -9.29
C GLY A 4 -4.10 -13.78 -8.02
N ILE A 5 -4.82 -14.90 -8.14
CA ILE A 5 -5.49 -15.58 -7.03
C ILE A 5 -4.71 -16.85 -6.73
N GLU A 6 -4.24 -16.98 -5.49
CA GLU A 6 -3.63 -18.21 -5.00
C GLU A 6 -4.73 -19.22 -4.67
N VAL A 7 -4.60 -20.46 -5.17
CA VAL A 7 -5.60 -21.52 -4.97
C VAL A 7 -4.97 -22.65 -4.18
N SER A 8 -5.35 -22.76 -2.92
CA SER A 8 -4.97 -23.80 -1.97
C SER A 8 -6.17 -24.15 -1.08
N GLU A 9 -6.10 -25.22 -0.31
CA GLU A 9 -7.17 -25.55 0.65
C GLU A 9 -7.40 -24.41 1.66
N GLU A 10 -6.31 -23.78 2.11
CA GLU A 10 -6.38 -22.62 3.00
C GLU A 10 -7.06 -21.41 2.34
N SER A 11 -6.68 -21.07 1.10
CA SER A 11 -7.27 -19.91 0.41
C SER A 11 -8.71 -20.13 -0.04
N ILE A 12 -9.12 -21.39 -0.21
CA ILE A 12 -10.52 -21.76 -0.43
C ILE A 12 -11.32 -21.59 0.88
N GLY A 13 -10.75 -21.94 2.03
CA GLY A 13 -11.27 -21.57 3.35
C GLY A 13 -12.52 -22.33 3.83
N ILE A 14 -12.77 -23.56 3.33
CA ILE A 14 -13.96 -24.35 3.73
C ILE A 14 -14.03 -24.57 5.24
N ASP A 15 -12.91 -24.86 5.88
CA ASP A 15 -12.87 -25.08 7.34
C ASP A 15 -13.20 -23.80 8.09
N VAL A 16 -12.69 -22.66 7.62
CA VAL A 16 -13.01 -21.34 8.20
C VAL A 16 -14.50 -21.01 8.04
N MET A 17 -15.11 -21.35 6.90
CA MET A 17 -16.55 -21.20 6.72
C MET A 17 -17.34 -22.07 7.71
N ARG A 18 -16.91 -23.31 7.92
CA ARG A 18 -17.54 -24.23 8.88
C ARG A 18 -17.44 -23.67 10.30
N ASP A 19 -16.25 -23.28 10.72
CA ASP A 19 -15.96 -22.76 12.05
C ASP A 19 -16.77 -21.51 12.36
N VAL A 20 -16.96 -20.62 11.38
CA VAL A 20 -17.69 -19.37 11.57
C VAL A 20 -19.21 -19.54 11.48
N CYS A 21 -19.71 -20.40 10.58
CA CYS A 21 -21.15 -20.44 10.24
C CYS A 21 -21.99 -21.52 10.95
N ILE A 22 -21.39 -22.61 11.46
CA ILE A 22 -22.17 -23.66 12.14
C ILE A 22 -22.27 -23.37 13.64
N ASP A 23 -21.14 -23.25 14.30
CA ASP A 23 -21.05 -23.09 15.76
C ASP A 23 -20.38 -21.77 16.18
N GLY A 24 -20.00 -20.94 15.20
CA GLY A 24 -19.19 -19.75 15.38
C GLY A 24 -19.95 -18.44 15.53
N PRO A 25 -19.21 -17.31 15.55
CA PRO A 25 -19.77 -15.98 15.78
C PRO A 25 -20.61 -15.43 14.62
N GLY A 26 -20.71 -16.14 13.49
CA GLY A 26 -21.46 -15.70 12.31
C GLY A 26 -20.81 -14.55 11.52
N HIS A 27 -19.60 -14.13 11.89
CA HIS A 27 -18.80 -13.15 11.16
C HIS A 27 -17.30 -13.50 11.17
N TYR A 28 -16.57 -13.10 10.13
CA TYR A 28 -15.18 -13.51 9.93
C TYR A 28 -14.15 -12.55 10.57
N LEU A 29 -14.55 -11.34 10.97
CA LEU A 29 -13.63 -10.28 11.43
C LEU A 29 -12.65 -10.71 12.54
N GLY A 30 -13.10 -11.57 13.46
CA GLY A 30 -12.27 -12.05 14.57
C GLY A 30 -11.55 -13.37 14.30
N HIS A 31 -11.75 -14.00 13.15
CA HIS A 31 -11.13 -15.27 12.82
C HIS A 31 -9.63 -15.09 12.56
N SER A 32 -8.80 -15.98 13.10
CA SER A 32 -7.33 -15.90 12.98
C SER A 32 -6.85 -15.78 11.53
N GLN A 33 -7.46 -16.56 10.62
CA GLN A 33 -7.19 -16.48 9.20
C GLN A 33 -7.48 -15.07 8.64
N THR A 34 -8.62 -14.46 8.99
CA THR A 34 -8.97 -13.12 8.50
C THR A 34 -7.93 -12.08 8.95
N ILE A 35 -7.49 -12.15 10.20
CA ILE A 35 -6.46 -11.26 10.74
C ILE A 35 -5.13 -11.44 10.00
N GLY A 36 -4.74 -12.68 9.71
CA GLY A 36 -3.54 -12.99 8.92
C GLY A 36 -3.61 -12.40 7.50
N LEU A 37 -4.73 -12.64 6.80
CA LEU A 37 -4.95 -12.13 5.45
C LEU A 37 -5.02 -10.61 5.40
N MET A 38 -5.45 -9.97 6.50
CA MET A 38 -5.38 -8.50 6.62
C MET A 38 -3.98 -7.93 6.56
N GLN A 39 -2.93 -8.72 6.75
CA GLN A 39 -1.54 -8.25 6.63
C GLN A 39 -0.90 -8.65 5.31
N THR A 40 -1.47 -9.60 4.56
CA THR A 40 -0.84 -10.19 3.38
C THR A 40 -1.62 -10.02 2.08
N GLU A 41 -2.96 -10.05 2.12
CA GLU A 41 -3.82 -10.10 0.93
C GLU A 41 -4.47 -8.77 0.59
N TYR A 42 -4.71 -7.90 1.58
CA TYR A 42 -5.36 -6.62 1.34
C TYR A 42 -4.36 -5.49 1.13
N VAL A 43 -4.55 -4.77 0.03
CA VAL A 43 -3.83 -3.51 -0.21
C VAL A 43 -4.52 -2.40 0.58
N TYR A 44 -3.80 -1.85 1.57
CA TYR A 44 -4.19 -0.61 2.22
C TYR A 44 -3.56 0.56 1.46
N PRO A 45 -4.36 1.41 0.79
CA PRO A 45 -3.84 2.47 -0.03
C PRO A 45 -3.12 3.51 0.84
N ALA A 46 -1.92 3.93 0.43
CA ALA A 46 -1.14 4.92 1.17
C ALA A 46 -1.78 6.32 1.16
N ILE A 47 -2.54 6.65 0.12
CA ILE A 47 -3.13 7.99 -0.08
C ILE A 47 -4.67 7.95 -0.17
N GLY A 48 -5.25 6.81 -0.53
CA GLY A 48 -6.70 6.67 -0.70
C GLY A 48 -7.44 6.82 0.62
N ASP A 49 -8.43 7.73 0.65
CA ASP A 49 -9.30 7.92 1.82
C ASP A 49 -10.30 6.76 1.93
N ARG A 50 -10.34 6.13 3.11
CA ARG A 50 -11.22 4.99 3.44
C ARG A 50 -12.21 5.31 4.56
N SER A 51 -12.31 6.59 4.95
CA SER A 51 -13.29 7.04 5.93
C SER A 51 -14.72 6.83 5.41
N SER A 52 -15.65 6.65 6.34
CA SER A 52 -17.07 6.62 5.99
C SER A 52 -17.52 7.96 5.38
N PRO A 53 -18.59 8.02 4.57
CA PRO A 53 -19.07 9.29 4.02
C PRO A 53 -19.36 10.37 5.07
N LYS A 54 -19.76 9.96 6.28
CA LYS A 54 -19.97 10.86 7.42
C LYS A 54 -18.64 11.42 7.94
N GLU A 55 -17.69 10.55 8.26
CA GLU A 55 -16.36 10.97 8.73
C GLU A 55 -15.64 11.84 7.69
N TRP A 56 -15.70 11.48 6.40
CA TRP A 56 -15.13 12.28 5.31
C TRP A 56 -15.71 13.71 5.30
N ALA A 57 -17.01 13.85 5.52
CA ALA A 57 -17.66 15.15 5.62
C ALA A 57 -17.24 15.91 6.89
N GLU A 58 -17.12 15.22 8.02
CA GLU A 58 -16.65 15.79 9.30
C GLU A 58 -15.18 16.24 9.24
N LEU A 59 -14.35 15.56 8.44
CA LEU A 59 -12.96 15.92 8.13
C LEU A 59 -12.83 17.06 7.11
N GLY A 60 -13.94 17.69 6.72
CA GLY A 60 -13.93 18.84 5.82
C GLY A 60 -13.76 18.47 4.35
N LYS A 61 -14.17 17.24 3.96
CA LYS A 61 -14.18 16.77 2.58
C LYS A 61 -12.78 16.81 1.93
N PRO A 62 -11.78 16.13 2.52
CA PRO A 62 -10.41 16.16 2.04
C PRO A 62 -10.32 15.80 0.55
N ASN A 63 -9.50 16.57 -0.18
CA ASN A 63 -9.28 16.37 -1.60
C ASN A 63 -8.06 15.48 -1.84
N LEU A 64 -8.29 14.31 -2.43
CA LEU A 64 -7.25 13.32 -2.73
C LEU A 64 -6.10 13.88 -3.58
N VAL A 65 -6.39 14.77 -4.54
CA VAL A 65 -5.37 15.36 -5.42
C VAL A 65 -4.41 16.24 -4.62
N VAL A 66 -4.91 16.97 -3.62
CA VAL A 66 -4.07 17.80 -2.74
C VAL A 66 -3.14 16.91 -1.91
N ALA A 67 -3.66 15.81 -1.34
CA ALA A 67 -2.84 14.84 -0.61
C ALA A 67 -1.76 14.21 -1.50
N ALA A 68 -2.11 13.85 -2.74
CA ALA A 68 -1.16 13.32 -3.72
C ALA A 68 -0.08 14.34 -4.11
N VAL A 69 -0.43 15.62 -4.28
CA VAL A 69 0.53 16.70 -4.56
C VAL A 69 1.52 16.85 -3.41
N LYS A 70 1.04 16.82 -2.16
CA LYS A 70 1.89 16.86 -0.96
C LYS A 70 2.85 15.67 -0.92
N ALA A 71 2.34 14.44 -1.05
CA ALA A 71 3.18 13.24 -1.05
C ALA A 71 4.26 13.28 -2.14
N LYS A 72 3.92 13.75 -3.35
CA LYS A 72 4.89 13.97 -4.44
C LYS A 72 5.96 14.98 -4.04
N GLN A 73 5.58 16.11 -3.44
CA GLN A 73 6.55 17.12 -3.00
C GLN A 73 7.49 16.57 -1.93
N ASP A 74 6.95 15.83 -0.95
CA ASP A 74 7.74 15.21 0.12
C ASP A 74 8.76 14.21 -0.45
N ILE A 75 8.37 13.39 -1.44
CA ILE A 75 9.29 12.46 -2.13
C ILE A 75 10.40 13.24 -2.84
N LEU A 76 10.06 14.27 -3.62
CA LEU A 76 11.03 15.05 -4.37
C LEU A 76 12.02 15.81 -3.48
N GLN A 77 11.61 16.18 -2.26
CA GLN A 77 12.46 16.92 -1.34
C GLN A 77 13.37 16.02 -0.50
N ASN A 78 12.94 14.81 -0.17
CA ASN A 78 13.59 13.99 0.84
C ASN A 78 14.24 12.71 0.28
N PHE A 79 13.76 12.19 -0.84
CA PHE A 79 14.31 10.97 -1.42
C PHE A 79 15.45 11.26 -2.39
N HIS A 80 16.68 10.97 -1.96
CA HIS A 80 17.90 11.11 -2.75
C HIS A 80 18.46 9.71 -3.08
N PRO A 81 18.30 9.21 -4.32
CA PRO A 81 18.75 7.86 -4.68
C PRO A 81 20.28 7.74 -4.59
N ALA A 82 20.77 6.67 -3.95
CA ALA A 82 22.20 6.39 -3.80
C ALA A 82 22.68 5.18 -4.64
N HIS A 83 21.96 4.87 -5.72
CA HIS A 83 22.25 3.68 -6.55
C HIS A 83 23.40 3.89 -7.56
N ILE A 84 23.83 5.15 -7.77
CA ILE A 84 24.97 5.50 -8.61
C ILE A 84 26.18 5.72 -7.69
N SER A 85 27.30 5.05 -7.96
CA SER A 85 28.51 5.23 -7.17
C SER A 85 29.16 6.60 -7.45
N PRO A 86 29.87 7.21 -6.48
CA PRO A 86 30.53 8.49 -6.68
C PRO A 86 31.53 8.49 -7.85
N GLU A 87 32.21 7.37 -8.08
CA GLU A 87 33.19 7.23 -9.16
C GLU A 87 32.51 7.24 -10.53
N LEU A 88 31.37 6.57 -10.64
CA LEU A 88 30.59 6.53 -11.87
C LEU A 88 29.95 7.90 -12.16
N ASP A 89 29.39 8.56 -11.13
CA ASP A 89 28.83 9.91 -11.26
C ASP A 89 29.90 10.90 -11.76
N THR A 90 31.11 10.84 -11.19
CA THR A 90 32.25 11.67 -11.61
C THR A 90 32.62 11.41 -13.07
N ALA A 91 32.71 10.14 -13.49
CA ALA A 91 33.02 9.79 -14.88
C ALA A 91 31.93 10.27 -15.86
N LEU A 92 30.66 10.22 -15.46
CA LEU A 92 29.54 10.70 -16.28
C LEU A 92 29.58 12.23 -16.42
N ARG A 93 29.76 12.97 -15.32
CA ARG A 93 29.84 14.43 -15.32
C ARG A 93 31.04 14.97 -16.12
N ALA A 94 32.12 14.20 -16.26
CA ALA A 94 33.24 14.55 -17.12
C ALA A 94 32.93 14.41 -18.63
N ASN A 95 32.00 13.53 -18.99
CA ASN A 95 31.67 13.21 -20.39
C ASN A 95 30.41 13.92 -20.90
N TYR A 96 29.54 14.42 -20.02
CA TYR A 96 28.25 15.03 -20.36
C TYR A 96 28.07 16.38 -19.63
N ASP A 97 27.43 17.36 -20.30
CA ASP A 97 27.08 18.67 -19.72
C ASP A 97 25.90 18.54 -18.73
N ILE A 98 26.16 17.94 -17.56
CA ILE A 98 25.19 17.80 -16.48
C ILE A 98 25.25 19.05 -15.60
N ARG A 99 24.15 19.81 -15.58
CA ARG A 99 24.02 21.10 -14.87
C ARG A 99 23.21 21.05 -13.58
N LEU A 100 22.94 19.84 -13.10
CA LEU A 100 22.32 19.62 -11.81
C LEU A 100 23.44 19.55 -10.77
N ASP A 101 23.28 20.28 -9.67
CA ASP A 101 24.20 20.20 -8.52
C ASP A 101 24.11 18.80 -7.88
#